data_AF-A0A200Q0P5-F1
#
_entry.id   AF-A0A200Q0P5-F1
#
_cell.length_a   1.000
_cell.length_b   1.000
_cell.length_c   1.000
_cell.angle_alpha   90.00
_cell.angle_beta   90.00
_cell.angle_gamma   90.00
#
_symmetry.space_group_name_H-M   'P 1'
#
loop_
_entity.id
_entity.type
_entity.pdbx_description
1 polymer ?
#
loop_
_entity_poly.entity_id
_entity_poly.type
_entity_poly.pdbx_seq_one_letter_code
_entity_poly.pdbx_strand_id
1 'polypeptide(L)'
;MSSIHVENQVHENLVYDIKLSSVGPAKVTGTGLVYEPTNTDLIMKLHYLRGLYFFEHDAVEGLTVYDIKAPMFKLLNHFNINCGRFRRSESGRPYIKCNDCGVRIIEARCKNTIDEWLEMKNYSLHRLLVSNQVLGPELAFSPMILVQV
;
A
#
# COMPACT_ATOMS: atom_id res chain seq x y z
N MET A 1 21.47 25.39 21.12
CA MET A 1 20.07 25.49 20.63
C MET A 1 19.94 25.72 19.13
N SER A 2 21.04 25.76 18.34
CA SER A 2 20.96 25.95 16.87
C SER A 2 21.17 24.67 16.04
N SER A 3 21.73 23.59 16.62
CA SER A 3 22.06 22.38 15.85
C SER A 3 20.86 21.46 15.58
N ILE A 4 19.82 21.50 16.41
CA ILE A 4 18.63 20.62 16.29
C ILE A 4 17.68 21.10 15.18
N HIS A 5 17.70 22.39 14.82
CA HIS A 5 16.87 22.91 13.72
C HIS A 5 17.48 22.65 12.33
N VAL A 6 18.79 22.37 12.24
CA VAL A 6 19.44 22.07 10.96
C VAL A 6 19.22 20.60 10.55
N GLU A 7 19.23 19.66 11.51
CA GLU A 7 18.92 18.24 11.22
C GLU A 7 17.45 18.03 10.80
N ASN A 8 16.51 18.80 11.35
CA ASN A 8 15.10 18.69 10.98
C ASN A 8 14.75 19.26 9.59
N GLN A 9 15.57 20.16 9.03
CA GLN A 9 15.32 20.70 7.68
C GLN A 9 15.77 19.76 6.56
N VAL A 10 16.68 18.81 6.81
CA VAL A 10 17.19 17.89 5.77
C VAL A 10 16.17 16.78 5.42
N HIS A 11 15.24 16.48 6.33
CA HIS A 11 14.25 15.41 6.16
C HIS A 11 12.96 15.84 5.43
N GLU A 12 12.77 17.12 5.15
CA GLU A 12 11.59 17.58 4.41
C GLU A 12 11.74 17.23 2.91
N ASN A 13 10.94 16.24 2.51
CA ASN A 13 10.68 15.79 1.13
C ASN A 13 11.76 14.93 0.47
N LEU A 14 12.24 13.87 1.13
CA LEU A 14 12.98 12.78 0.45
C LEU A 14 12.10 12.02 -0.55
N VAL A 15 10.78 11.98 -0.31
CA VAL A 15 9.75 11.42 -1.19
C VAL A 15 8.71 12.51 -1.48
N TYR A 16 8.33 12.70 -2.74
CA TYR A 16 7.50 13.80 -3.22
C TYR A 16 6.68 13.40 -4.46
N ASP A 17 5.91 14.35 -5.04
CA ASP A 17 5.03 14.14 -6.20
C ASP A 17 4.03 12.98 -6.05
N ILE A 18 3.45 12.85 -4.85
CA ILE A 18 2.57 11.75 -4.50
C ILE A 18 1.25 11.85 -5.28
N LYS A 19 0.91 10.80 -6.04
CA LYS A 19 -0.40 10.63 -6.69
C LYS A 19 -1.08 9.36 -6.20
N LEU A 20 -2.39 9.45 -5.97
CA LEU A 20 -3.19 8.34 -5.47
C LEU A 20 -4.16 7.88 -6.55
N SER A 21 -4.23 6.58 -6.76
CA SER A 21 -5.25 5.94 -7.59
C SER A 21 -5.62 4.57 -7.03
N SER A 22 -6.63 3.92 -7.60
CA SER A 22 -7.03 2.58 -7.18
C SER A 22 -7.20 1.67 -8.39
N VAL A 23 -6.92 0.39 -8.21
CA VAL A 23 -7.16 -0.65 -9.23
C VAL A 23 -8.12 -1.69 -8.65
N GLY A 24 -9.25 -1.88 -9.33
CA GLY A 24 -10.23 -2.92 -9.02
C GLY A 24 -10.06 -4.15 -9.91
N PRO A 25 -10.87 -5.19 -9.68
CA PRO A 25 -10.94 -6.34 -10.58
C PRO A 25 -11.51 -5.95 -11.95
N ALA A 26 -11.09 -6.64 -13.01
CA ALA A 26 -11.65 -6.47 -14.36
C ALA A 26 -13.09 -6.99 -14.49
N LYS A 27 -13.54 -7.84 -13.58
CA LYS A 27 -14.90 -8.39 -13.53
C LYS A 27 -15.56 -7.96 -12.22
N VAL A 28 -16.85 -7.63 -12.31
CA VAL A 28 -17.67 -7.34 -11.14
C VAL A 28 -17.70 -8.56 -10.22
N THR A 29 -17.41 -8.39 -8.93
CA THR A 29 -17.61 -9.46 -7.97
C THR A 29 -19.09 -9.70 -7.71
N GLY A 30 -19.44 -10.95 -7.40
CA GLY A 30 -20.81 -11.32 -7.07
C GLY A 30 -21.39 -10.43 -5.95
N THR A 31 -22.65 -10.04 -6.10
CA THR A 31 -23.35 -9.19 -5.14
C THR A 31 -23.40 -9.85 -3.76
N GLY A 32 -22.97 -9.14 -2.73
CA GLY A 32 -23.06 -9.63 -1.34
C GLY A 32 -21.95 -10.61 -0.93
N LEU A 33 -20.91 -10.77 -1.75
CA LEU A 33 -19.76 -11.59 -1.36
C LEU A 33 -19.08 -10.99 -0.12
N VAL A 34 -19.02 -11.78 0.95
CA VAL A 34 -18.32 -11.47 2.18
C VAL A 34 -17.30 -12.57 2.46
N TYR A 35 -16.16 -12.17 3.02
CA TYR A 35 -15.19 -13.11 3.57
C TYR A 35 -15.14 -12.92 5.08
N GLU A 36 -15.26 -14.02 5.81
CA GLU A 36 -15.16 -14.06 7.26
C GLU A 36 -13.81 -14.63 7.67
N PRO A 37 -12.86 -13.80 8.12
CA PRO A 37 -11.56 -14.29 8.55
C PRO A 37 -11.70 -15.28 9.71
N THR A 38 -10.90 -16.33 9.65
CA THR A 38 -10.76 -17.31 10.74
C THR A 38 -10.08 -16.67 11.94
N ASN A 39 -10.09 -17.34 13.10
CA ASN A 39 -9.38 -16.82 14.27
C ASN A 39 -7.88 -16.68 14.01
N THR A 40 -7.28 -17.57 13.19
CA THR A 40 -5.88 -17.51 12.78
C THR A 40 -5.60 -16.28 11.92
N ASP A 41 -6.47 -15.97 10.95
CA ASP A 41 -6.35 -14.77 10.11
C ASP A 41 -6.38 -13.49 10.96
N LEU A 42 -7.18 -13.50 12.03
CA LEU A 42 -7.34 -12.36 12.93
C LEU A 42 -6.19 -12.21 13.94
N ILE A 43 -5.23 -13.14 14.03
CA ILE A 43 -4.04 -12.99 14.90
C ILE A 43 -3.25 -11.75 14.48
N MET A 44 -3.12 -11.52 13.17
CA MET A 44 -2.41 -10.39 12.59
C MET A 44 -3.32 -9.20 12.27
N LYS A 45 -4.54 -9.16 12.85
CA LYS A 45 -5.50 -8.08 12.59
C LYS A 45 -4.84 -6.71 12.83
N LEU A 46 -5.19 -5.74 11.99
CA LEU A 46 -4.75 -4.34 12.08
C LEU A 46 -3.28 -4.05 11.75
N HIS A 47 -2.54 -5.01 11.19
CA HIS A 47 -1.16 -4.78 10.75
C HIS A 47 -1.05 -4.93 9.23
N TYR A 48 -0.43 -3.95 8.57
CA TYR A 48 0.06 -4.14 7.22
C TYR A 48 1.46 -4.76 7.26
N LEU A 49 1.63 -5.83 6.52
CA LEU A 49 2.96 -6.33 6.18
C LEU A 49 3.58 -5.40 5.14
N ARG A 50 4.85 -5.05 5.34
CA ARG A 50 5.59 -4.14 4.49
C ARG A 50 6.70 -4.90 3.79
N GLY A 51 6.76 -4.76 2.47
CA GLY A 51 7.85 -5.25 1.65
C GLY A 51 8.35 -4.12 0.78
N LEU A 52 9.67 -4.06 0.57
CA LEU A 52 10.32 -3.13 -0.32
C LEU A 52 11.13 -3.94 -1.34
N TYR A 53 10.95 -3.61 -2.61
CA TYR A 53 11.59 -4.29 -3.73
C TYR A 53 12.30 -3.24 -4.56
N PHE A 54 13.62 -3.41 -4.72
CA PHE A 54 14.44 -2.54 -5.55
C PHE A 54 14.69 -3.23 -6.88
N PHE A 55 14.65 -2.45 -7.96
CA PHE A 55 14.93 -2.91 -9.31
C PHE A 55 16.02 -2.02 -9.91
N GLU A 56 16.97 -2.63 -10.60
CA GLU A 56 17.96 -1.91 -11.39
C GLU A 56 17.28 -1.06 -12.46
N HIS A 57 17.89 0.08 -12.82
CA HIS A 57 17.31 1.01 -13.80
C HIS A 57 16.94 0.30 -15.11
N ASP A 58 17.85 -0.48 -15.67
CA ASP A 58 17.68 -1.16 -16.95
C ASP A 58 16.52 -2.17 -16.93
N ALA A 59 16.16 -2.70 -15.76
CA ALA A 59 15.05 -3.66 -15.62
C ALA A 59 13.67 -3.00 -15.66
N VAL A 60 13.60 -1.68 -15.41
CA VAL A 60 12.35 -0.91 -15.35
C VAL A 60 12.34 0.28 -16.30
N GLU A 61 13.36 0.40 -17.16
CA GLU A 61 13.43 1.47 -18.15
C GLU A 61 12.20 1.41 -19.09
N GLY A 62 11.50 2.53 -19.23
CA GLY A 62 10.28 2.61 -20.02
C GLY A 62 9.03 2.03 -19.36
N LEU A 63 9.14 1.41 -18.17
CA LEU A 63 7.99 0.91 -17.42
C LEU A 63 7.13 2.08 -16.94
N THR A 64 5.84 2.06 -17.29
CA THR A 64 4.89 3.06 -16.81
C THR A 64 4.03 2.51 -15.68
N VAL A 65 3.40 3.40 -14.91
CA VAL A 65 2.42 2.97 -13.92
C VAL A 65 1.26 2.19 -14.55
N TYR A 66 0.92 2.47 -15.81
CA TYR A 66 -0.13 1.74 -16.51
C TYR A 66 0.27 0.27 -16.69
N ASP A 67 1.53 0.01 -17.04
CA ASP A 67 2.06 -1.35 -17.21
C ASP A 67 2.04 -2.15 -15.90
N ILE A 68 2.16 -1.46 -14.75
CA ILE A 68 1.99 -2.05 -13.42
C ILE A 68 0.51 -2.33 -13.13
N LYS A 69 -0.39 -1.37 -13.42
CA LYS A 69 -1.83 -1.48 -13.13
C LYS A 69 -2.55 -2.49 -14.04
N ALA A 70 -2.16 -2.59 -15.31
CA ALA A 70 -2.81 -3.42 -16.33
C ALA A 70 -2.92 -4.92 -15.94
N PRO A 71 -1.85 -5.61 -15.52
CA PRO A 71 -1.96 -7.01 -15.09
C PRO A 71 -2.76 -7.17 -13.79
N MET A 72 -2.79 -6.16 -12.93
CA MET A 72 -3.52 -6.22 -11.65
C MET A 72 -5.02 -6.40 -11.86
N PHE A 73 -5.63 -5.81 -12.89
CA PHE A 73 -7.06 -6.00 -13.16
C PHE A 73 -7.43 -7.48 -13.31
N LYS A 74 -6.60 -8.26 -14.02
CA LYS A 74 -6.81 -9.71 -14.19
C LYS A 74 -6.48 -10.47 -12.92
N LEU A 75 -5.38 -10.12 -12.25
CA LEU A 75 -4.97 -10.74 -10.99
C LEU A 75 -6.07 -10.61 -9.92
N LEU A 76 -6.64 -9.42 -9.79
CA LEU A 76 -7.66 -9.11 -8.78
C LEU A 76 -9.01 -9.80 -9.04
N ASN A 77 -9.25 -10.36 -10.24
CA ASN A 77 -10.38 -11.27 -10.42
C ASN A 77 -10.23 -12.56 -9.59
N HIS A 78 -8.98 -13.03 -9.41
CA HIS A 78 -8.68 -14.22 -8.63
C HIS A 78 -8.51 -13.90 -7.14
N PHE A 79 -8.04 -12.69 -6.82
CA PHE A 79 -7.80 -12.21 -5.44
C PHE A 79 -8.77 -11.09 -5.05
N ASN A 80 -10.04 -11.29 -5.37
CA ASN A 80 -11.05 -10.24 -5.25
C ASN A 80 -11.31 -9.77 -3.81
N ILE A 81 -11.06 -10.65 -2.82
CA ILE A 81 -11.13 -10.32 -1.40
C ILE A 81 -10.25 -9.10 -1.13
N ASN A 82 -9.08 -9.02 -1.76
CA ASN A 82 -8.08 -7.95 -1.59
C ASN A 82 -8.57 -6.57 -2.07
N CYS A 83 -9.60 -6.53 -2.90
CA CYS A 83 -10.29 -5.31 -3.34
C CYS A 83 -11.41 -4.88 -2.39
N GLY A 84 -11.73 -5.70 -1.39
CA GLY A 84 -12.75 -5.42 -0.40
C GLY A 84 -12.31 -4.42 0.68
N ARG A 85 -13.16 -4.26 1.68
CA ARG A 85 -12.91 -3.42 2.85
C ARG A 85 -13.37 -4.12 4.12
N PHE A 86 -12.60 -3.96 5.18
CA PHE A 86 -13.02 -4.45 6.49
C PHE A 86 -14.30 -3.73 6.95
N ARG A 87 -15.15 -4.49 7.62
CA ARG A 87 -16.36 -4.06 8.32
C ARG A 87 -16.44 -4.80 9.64
N ARG A 88 -17.32 -4.35 10.53
CA ARG A 88 -17.64 -5.03 11.78
C ARG A 88 -19.10 -5.47 11.74
N SER A 89 -19.36 -6.69 12.16
CA SER A 89 -20.73 -7.17 12.39
C SER A 89 -21.33 -6.51 13.62
N GLU A 90 -22.62 -6.76 13.88
CA GLU A 90 -23.29 -6.35 15.13
C GLU A 90 -22.61 -6.95 16.37
N SER A 91 -22.08 -8.17 16.27
CA SER A 91 -21.27 -8.81 17.32
C SER A 91 -19.86 -8.23 17.45
N GLY A 92 -19.49 -7.25 16.62
CA GLY A 92 -18.17 -6.64 16.58
C GLY A 92 -17.10 -7.46 15.87
N ARG A 93 -17.42 -8.65 15.34
CA ARG A 93 -16.48 -9.51 14.61
C ARG A 93 -16.11 -8.85 13.26
N PRO A 94 -14.81 -8.72 12.94
CA PRO A 94 -14.39 -8.21 11.64
C PRO A 94 -14.76 -9.17 10.50
N TYR A 95 -15.23 -8.63 9.40
CA TYR A 95 -15.40 -9.34 8.12
C TYR A 95 -14.96 -8.43 6.97
N ILE A 96 -14.71 -9.01 5.80
CA ILE A 96 -14.34 -8.27 4.59
C ILE A 96 -15.56 -8.24 3.67
N LYS A 97 -16.04 -7.03 3.36
CA LYS A 97 -17.04 -6.84 2.31
C LYS A 97 -16.32 -6.73 0.97
N CYS A 98 -16.55 -7.68 0.07
CA CYS A 98 -16.00 -7.63 -1.29
C CYS A 98 -16.86 -6.67 -2.12
N ASN A 99 -16.41 -5.42 -2.23
CA ASN A 99 -17.17 -4.31 -2.82
C ASN A 99 -16.43 -3.63 -3.99
N ASP A 100 -15.45 -4.32 -4.57
CA ASP A 100 -14.63 -3.85 -5.69
C ASP A 100 -14.00 -2.46 -5.49
N CYS A 101 -13.80 -2.01 -4.24
CA CYS A 101 -13.15 -0.74 -3.94
C CYS A 101 -11.66 -0.70 -4.32
N GLY A 102 -11.11 -1.84 -4.73
CA GLY A 102 -9.77 -1.98 -5.28
C GLY A 102 -8.65 -1.86 -4.26
N VAL A 103 -7.44 -2.07 -4.77
CA VAL A 103 -6.18 -1.83 -4.06
C VAL A 103 -5.72 -0.40 -4.31
N ARG A 104 -4.96 0.17 -3.37
CA ARG A 104 -4.45 1.54 -3.48
C ARG A 104 -3.11 1.53 -4.21
N ILE A 105 -2.98 2.34 -5.25
CA ILE A 105 -1.72 2.63 -5.92
C ILE A 105 -1.27 4.04 -5.52
N ILE A 106 -0.01 4.15 -5.14
CA ILE A 106 0.65 5.39 -4.72
C ILE A 106 1.83 5.56 -5.65
N GLU A 107 1.78 6.56 -6.51
CA GLU A 107 2.93 6.93 -7.34
C GLU A 107 3.69 8.02 -6.59
N ALA A 108 5.00 7.89 -6.45
CA ALA A 108 5.84 8.88 -5.80
C ALA A 108 7.22 8.98 -6.48
N ARG A 109 7.91 10.09 -6.23
CA ARG A 109 9.31 10.27 -6.62
C ARG A 109 10.18 10.39 -5.37
N CYS A 110 11.44 10.01 -5.45
CA CYS A 110 12.38 10.24 -4.37
C CYS A 110 13.67 10.90 -4.88
N LYS A 111 14.37 11.60 -3.98
CA LYS A 111 15.59 12.36 -4.33
C LYS A 111 16.84 11.47 -4.42
N ASN A 112 16.84 10.37 -3.69
CA ASN A 112 18.01 9.51 -3.53
C ASN A 112 18.00 8.33 -4.50
N THR A 113 19.19 7.89 -4.89
CA THR A 113 19.37 6.66 -5.67
C THR A 113 19.17 5.41 -4.79
N ILE A 114 19.04 4.25 -5.41
CA ILE A 114 18.95 2.96 -4.69
C ILE A 114 20.19 2.75 -3.83
N ASP A 115 21.39 2.98 -4.37
CA ASP A 115 22.65 2.82 -3.64
C ASP A 115 22.71 3.73 -2.41
N GLU A 116 22.34 5.01 -2.58
CA GLU A 116 22.28 5.95 -1.45
C GLU A 116 21.30 5.47 -0.37
N TRP A 117 20.12 4.97 -0.76
CA TRP A 117 19.16 4.40 0.19
C TRP A 117 19.71 3.18 0.92
N LEU A 118 20.46 2.30 0.25
CA LEU A 118 21.05 1.10 0.85
C LEU A 118 22.25 1.43 1.75
N GLU A 119 23.01 2.47 1.44
CA GLU A 119 24.13 2.95 2.25
C GLU A 119 23.70 3.75 3.48
N MET A 120 22.48 4.32 3.46
CA MET A 120 21.93 5.04 4.61
C MET A 120 21.82 4.13 5.85
N LYS A 121 22.64 4.41 6.86
CA LYS A 121 22.62 3.70 8.15
C LYS A 121 21.32 3.92 8.95
N ASN A 122 20.52 4.93 8.60
CA ASN A 122 19.25 5.22 9.25
C ASN A 122 18.08 4.52 8.55
N TYR A 123 17.90 3.23 8.85
CA TYR A 123 16.80 2.40 8.32
C TYR A 123 15.39 2.93 8.63
N SER A 124 15.22 3.84 9.60
CA SER A 124 13.90 4.44 9.86
C SER A 124 13.39 5.25 8.67
N LEU A 125 14.29 5.79 7.85
CA LEU A 125 13.96 6.55 6.63
C LEU A 125 13.44 5.66 5.51
N HIS A 126 13.77 4.35 5.50
CA HIS A 126 13.20 3.41 4.52
C HIS A 126 11.68 3.28 4.66
N ARG A 127 11.12 3.65 5.83
CA ARG A 127 9.67 3.74 6.03
C ARG A 127 9.01 4.83 5.20
N LEU A 128 9.78 5.73 4.57
CA LEU A 128 9.26 6.73 3.61
C LEU A 128 9.01 6.10 2.22
N LEU A 129 9.75 5.04 1.87
CA LEU A 129 9.61 4.30 0.61
C LEU A 129 8.42 3.34 0.58
N VAL A 130 7.77 3.14 1.74
CA VAL A 130 6.59 2.28 1.87
C VAL A 130 5.50 3.07 2.57
N SER A 131 4.27 3.00 2.06
CA SER A 131 3.14 3.67 2.70
C SER A 131 3.02 3.27 4.17
N ASN A 132 3.02 4.28 5.05
CA ASN A 132 2.92 4.10 6.49
C ASN A 132 1.47 4.18 7.00
N GLN A 133 0.47 4.05 6.12
CA GLN A 133 -0.92 4.08 6.52
C GLN A 133 -1.21 2.94 7.51
N VAL A 134 -1.83 3.27 8.64
CA VAL A 134 -2.30 2.29 9.62
C VAL A 134 -3.70 1.84 9.21
N LEU A 135 -4.05 0.57 9.42
CA LEU A 135 -5.40 0.07 9.15
C LEU A 135 -6.36 0.68 10.19
N GLY A 136 -7.34 1.48 9.75
CA GLY A 136 -8.24 2.25 10.60
C GLY A 136 -7.94 3.77 10.62
N PRO A 137 -8.68 4.59 11.41
CA PRO A 137 -9.85 4.26 12.24
C PRO A 137 -11.08 3.91 11.39
N GLU A 138 -11.14 4.41 10.16
CA GLU A 138 -12.22 4.14 9.22
C GLU A 138 -11.90 2.91 8.37
N LEU A 139 -12.03 1.73 8.98
CA LEU A 139 -11.87 0.43 8.30
C LEU A 139 -12.67 0.35 7.00
N ALA A 140 -13.74 1.14 6.92
CA ALA A 140 -14.60 1.21 5.77
C ALA A 140 -13.91 1.69 4.49
N PHE A 141 -12.87 2.50 4.64
CA PHE A 141 -12.12 3.12 3.55
C PHE A 141 -10.67 2.65 3.47
N SER A 142 -10.14 1.99 4.51
CA SER A 142 -8.76 1.47 4.51
C SER A 142 -8.58 0.34 3.47
N PRO A 143 -7.76 0.52 2.43
CA PRO A 143 -7.52 -0.50 1.40
C PRO A 143 -6.70 -1.66 1.99
N MET A 144 -6.98 -2.90 1.62
CA MET A 144 -6.24 -4.03 2.22
C MET A 144 -4.83 -4.20 1.64
N ILE A 145 -4.60 -3.68 0.44
CA ILE A 145 -3.29 -3.64 -0.21
C ILE A 145 -3.00 -2.21 -0.66
N LEU A 146 -1.78 -1.78 -0.38
CA LEU A 146 -1.19 -0.55 -0.88
C LEU A 146 0.07 -0.92 -1.65
N VAL A 147 0.20 -0.39 -2.86
CA VAL A 147 1.39 -0.53 -3.70
C VAL A 147 1.93 0.87 -3.94
N GLN A 148 3.15 1.13 -3.49
CA GLN A 148 3.86 2.38 -3.75
C GLN A 148 4.93 2.13 -4.80
N VAL A 149 4.96 2.96 -5.83
CA VAL A 149 5.89 2.90 -6.97
C VAL A 149 6.48 4.27 -7.24
#